data_AF-A0A523R952-F1
#
_entry.id   AF-A0A523R952-F1
#
_cell.length_a   1.000
_cell.length_b   1.000
_cell.length_c   1.000
_cell.angle_alpha   90.00
_cell.angle_beta   90.00
_cell.angle_gamma   90.00
#
_symmetry.space_group_name_H-M   'P 1'
#
loop_
_entity.id
_entity.type
_entity.pdbx_description
1 polymer ?
#
loop_
_entity_poly.entity_id
_entity_poly.type
_entity_poly.pdbx_seq_one_letter_code
_entity_poly.pdbx_strand_id
1 'polypeptide(L)' 'MNPIKMENKYKFCPRCKSNKIIDMGDTIDCPECRLEFEKIDIKTLESNQILAISEKLEFVRSIKNNHSEN' A
#
# COMPACT_ATOMS: atom_id res chain seq x y z
N MET A 1 6.78 18.84 25.56
CA MET A 1 6.36 18.29 24.26
C MET A 1 6.55 16.79 24.32
N ASN A 2 5.46 16.01 24.42
CA ASN A 2 5.54 14.55 24.34
C ASN A 2 5.83 14.18 22.88
N PRO A 3 6.87 13.39 22.57
CA PRO A 3 7.02 12.82 21.25
C PRO A 3 5.81 11.89 21.06
N ILE A 4 4.90 12.29 20.18
CA ILE A 4 3.84 11.42 19.68
C ILE A 4 4.57 10.16 19.23
N LYS A 5 4.33 9.05 19.92
CA LYS A 5 4.77 7.72 19.48
C LYS A 5 4.26 7.58 18.06
N MET A 6 5.12 7.80 17.07
CA MET A 6 4.86 7.47 15.69
C MET A 6 4.93 5.94 15.65
N GLU A 7 3.87 5.31 16.13
CA GLU A 7 3.77 3.85 16.21
C GLU A 7 4.01 3.32 14.79
N ASN A 8 4.99 2.42 14.66
CA ASN A 8 5.41 1.85 13.39
C ASN A 8 4.24 1.09 12.72
N LYS A 9 3.32 1.82 12.07
CA LYS A 9 2.22 1.25 11.27
C LYS A 9 2.73 0.37 10.12
N TYR A 10 4.02 0.51 9.79
CA TYR A 10 4.75 -0.29 8.80
C TYR A 10 5.31 -1.61 9.35
N LYS A 11 4.80 -2.12 10.48
CA LYS A 11 5.24 -3.40 11.03
C LYS A 11 4.50 -4.61 10.49
N PHE A 12 3.36 -4.40 9.83
CA PHE A 12 2.57 -5.49 9.29
C PHE A 12 2.09 -5.19 7.88
N CYS A 13 2.11 -6.21 7.02
CA CYS A 13 1.50 -6.13 5.70
C CYS A 13 0.00 -5.84 5.86
N PRO A 14 -0.56 -4.83 5.17
CA PRO A 14 -1.97 -4.49 5.29
C PRO A 14 -2.88 -5.65 4.86
N ARG A 15 -2.41 -6.48 3.91
CA ARG A 15 -3.16 -7.59 3.31
C ARG A 15 -3.10 -8.89 4.12
N CYS A 16 -1.90 -9.43 4.33
CA CYS A 16 -1.73 -10.75 4.97
C CYS A 16 -1.35 -10.66 6.45
N LYS A 17 -1.18 -9.45 7.01
CA LYS A 17 -0.75 -9.18 8.40
C LYS A 17 0.62 -9.77 8.77
N SER A 18 1.38 -10.26 7.79
CA SER A 18 2.76 -10.71 8.01
C SER A 18 3.62 -9.55 8.52
N ASN A 19 4.50 -9.83 9.48
CA ASN A 19 5.52 -8.91 9.94
C ASN A 19 6.81 -8.97 9.10
N LYS A 20 6.87 -9.87 8.11
CA LYS A 20 7.95 -9.94 7.13
C LYS A 20 7.63 -8.95 6.02
N ILE A 21 8.25 -7.78 6.11
CA ILE A 21 8.10 -6.69 5.15
C ILE A 21 9.45 -6.03 4.97
N ILE A 22 9.73 -5.68 3.73
CA ILE A 22 10.97 -5.09 3.27
C ILE A 22 10.69 -3.61 3.03
N ASP A 23 11.48 -2.76 3.66
CA ASP A 23 11.41 -1.31 3.46
C ASP A 23 12.13 -0.95 2.16
N MET A 24 11.39 -0.39 1.19
CA MET A 24 11.88 -0.01 -0.12
C MET A 24 11.99 1.52 -0.28
N GLY A 25 11.98 2.27 0.83
CA GLY A 25 11.99 3.75 0.84
C GLY A 25 10.59 4.32 0.99
N ASP A 26 9.91 4.64 -0.11
CA ASP A 26 8.54 5.19 -0.08
C ASP A 26 7.46 4.09 -0.03
N THR A 27 7.84 2.86 -0.34
CA THR A 27 6.95 1.70 -0.37
C THR A 27 7.43 0.62 0.61
N ILE A 28 6.55 -0.33 0.88
CA ILE A 28 6.91 -1.59 1.53
C ILE A 28 6.61 -2.75 0.59
N ASP A 29 7.53 -3.69 0.49
CA ASP A 29 7.30 -4.97 -0.19
C ASP A 29 7.00 -6.05 0.84
N CYS A 30 5.97 -6.86 0.58
CA CYS A 30 5.69 -8.03 1.38
C CYS A 30 6.01 -9.30 0.60
N PRO A 31 7.06 -10.05 0.94
CA PRO A 31 7.46 -11.26 0.22
C PRO A 31 6.44 -12.41 0.34
N GLU A 32 5.59 -12.39 1.37
CA GLU A 32 4.58 -13.45 1.60
C GLU A 32 3.41 -13.35 0.61
N CYS A 33 2.85 -12.15 0.40
CA CYS A 33 1.81 -11.94 -0.61
C CYS A 33 2.34 -11.45 -1.96
N ARG A 34 3.64 -11.11 -2.04
CA ARG A 34 4.31 -10.53 -3.21
C ARG A 34 3.61 -9.26 -3.71
N LEU A 35 3.18 -8.44 -2.77
CA LEU A 35 2.52 -7.16 -3.04
C LEU A 35 3.32 -6.03 -2.46
N GLU A 36 3.36 -4.93 -3.21
CA GLU A 36 3.98 -3.68 -2.81
C GLU A 36 2.91 -2.64 -2.47
N PHE A 37 3.12 -1.90 -1.38
CA PHE A 37 2.17 -0.90 -0.86
C PHE A 37 2.86 0.42 -0.58
N GLU A 38 2.20 1.54 -0.87
CA GLU A 38 2.74 2.85 -0.54
C GLU A 38 2.65 3.12 0.97
N LYS A 39 3.73 3.62 1.55
CA LYS A 39 3.77 3.98 2.98
C LYS A 39 2.83 5.13 3.33
N ILE A 40 2.50 5.98 2.36
CA ILE A 40 1.53 7.05 2.58
C ILE A 40 0.15 6.46 2.81
N ASP A 41 -0.28 5.48 2.02
CA ASP A 41 -1.58 4.82 2.18
C ASP A 41 -1.71 4.12 3.53
N ILE A 42 -0.66 3.43 3.96
CA ILE A 42 -0.65 2.74 5.26
C ILE A 42 -0.77 3.74 6.44
N LYS A 43 -0.30 4.97 6.25
CA LYS A 43 -0.44 6.03 7.25
C LYS A 43 -1.85 6.62 7.27
N THR A 44 -2.46 6.79 6.11
CA THR A 44 -3.65 7.64 5.91
C THR A 44 -4.95 6.86 5.76
N LEU A 45 -4.90 5.58 5.37
CA LEU A 45 -6.07 4.76 5.06
C LEU A 45 -6.22 3.59 6.03
N GLU A 46 -7.45 3.09 6.14
CA GLU A 46 -7.75 1.85 6.83
C GLU A 46 -7.30 0.63 6.00
N SER A 47 -6.94 -0.47 6.67
CA SER A 47 -6.33 -1.64 6.01
C SER A 47 -7.13 -2.22 4.83
N ASN A 48 -8.46 -2.09 4.86
CA ASN A 48 -9.36 -2.56 3.80
C ASN A 48 -9.44 -1.63 2.58
N GLN A 49 -8.96 -0.38 2.71
CA GLN A 49 -8.92 0.60 1.63
C GLN A 49 -7.56 0.66 0.92
N ILE A 50 -6.53 0.06 1.52
CA ILE A 50 -5.18 0.06 0.96
C ILE A 50 -5.13 -0.90 -0.22
N LEU A 51 -4.78 -0.37 -1.39
CA LEU A 51 -4.53 -1.12 -2.61
C LEU A 51 -3.03 -1.33 -2.79
N ALA A 52 -2.64 -2.49 -3.29
CA ALA A 52 -1.30 -2.72 -3.79
C ALA A 52 -1.06 -1.85 -5.02
N ILE A 53 0.20 -1.50 -5.27
CA ILE A 53 0.59 -0.67 -6.41
C ILE A 53 0.16 -1.31 -7.74
N SER A 54 0.24 -2.63 -7.86
CA SER A 54 -0.26 -3.37 -9.02
C SER A 54 -1.76 -3.15 -9.25
N GLU A 55 -2.57 -3.24 -8.20
CA GLU A 55 -4.03 -3.01 -8.26
C GLU A 55 -4.34 -1.56 -8.68
N LYS A 56 -3.60 -0.57 -8.16
CA LYS A 56 -3.73 0.84 -8.57
C LYS A 56 -3.43 1.02 -10.06
N LEU A 57 -2.36 0.40 -10.55
CA LEU A 57 -1.97 0.49 -11.96
C LEU A 57 -3.01 -0.16 -12.89
N GLU A 58 -3.57 -1.30 -12.50
CA GLU A 58 -4.65 -1.96 -13.25
C GLU A 58 -5.91 -1.10 -13.30
N PHE A 59 -6.27 -0.46 -12.19
CA PHE A 59 -7.40 0.47 -12.14
C PHE A 59 -7.19 1.67 -13.07
N VAL A 60 -6.02 2.32 -13.02
CA VAL A 60 -5.68 3.45 -13.90
C VAL A 60 -5.68 3.04 -15.37
N ARG A 61 -5.14 1.86 -15.71
CA ARG A 61 -5.18 1.32 -17.08
C ARG A 61 -6.62 1.10 -17.55
N SER A 62 -7.45 0.51 -16.70
CA SER A 62 -8.86 0.25 -17.00
C SER A 62 -9.61 1.56 -17.26
N ILE A 63 -9.41 2.59 -16.44
CA ILE A 63 -10.04 3.90 -16.65
C ILE A 63 -9.58 4.54 -17.97
N LYS A 64 -8.27 4.52 -18.25
CA LYS A 64 -7.73 5.10 -19.51
C LYS A 64 -8.34 4.44 -20.74
N ASN A 65 -8.49 3.11 -20.74
CA ASN A 65 -9.05 2.39 -21.87
C ASN A 65 -10.55 2.69 -22.08
N ASN A 66 -11.31 2.94 -21.00
CA ASN A 66 -12.74 3.27 -21.10
C ASN A 66 -13.01 4.73 -21.51
N HIS A 67 -12.01 5.62 -21.46
CA HIS A 67 -12.16 7.03 -21.85
C HIS A 67 -11.80 7.31 -23.33
N SER A 68 -11.41 6.29 -24.09
CA SER A 68 -11.10 6.40 -25.53
C SER A 68 -12.23 5.91 -26.45
N GLU A 69 -13.40 5.57 -25.92
CA GLU A 69 -14.57 5.10 -26.69
C GLU A 69 -15.82 6.00 -26.57
N ASN A 70 -15.66 7.29 -26.24
CA ASN A 70 -16.75 8.29 -26.32
C ASN A 70 -16.32 9.55 -27.07
#